data_AF-A0A0Q9Q0H6-F1
#
_entry.id   AF-A0A0Q9Q0H6-F1
#
_cell.length_a   1.000
_cell.length_b   1.000
_cell.length_c   1.000
_cell.angle_alpha   90.00
_cell.angle_beta   90.00
_cell.angle_gamma   90.00
#
_symmetry.space_group_name_H-M   'P 1'
#
loop_
_entity.id
_entity.type
_entity.pdbx_description
1 polymer ?
#
loop_
_entity_poly.entity_id
_entity_poly.type
_entity_poly.pdbx_seq_one_letter_code
_entity_poly.pdbx_strand_id
1 'polypeptide(L)'
;MQVYLTDTGKRNKALSENKLDTIEKMLSDELNKQALVTIQTLQKANCDFLGLAREIHGYHYKEWNQMNWREEYPKLNIRPEIKLKILNSGVML
;
A
#
# COMPACT_ATOMS: atom_id res chain seq x y z
N MET A 1 6.94 8.94 -6.05
CA MET A 1 8.08 8.13 -5.55
C MET A 1 8.50 7.18 -6.64
N GLN A 2 9.78 7.12 -6.99
CA GLN A 2 10.33 6.15 -7.94
C GLN A 2 11.13 5.10 -7.15
N VAL A 3 10.90 3.83 -7.43
CA VAL A 3 11.55 2.69 -6.74
C VAL A 3 12.20 1.84 -7.81
N TYR A 4 13.46 1.46 -7.59
CA TYR A 4 14.19 0.55 -8.47
C TYR A 4 14.29 -0.82 -7.80
N LEU A 5 14.01 -1.88 -8.56
CA LEU A 5 14.16 -3.26 -8.12
C LEU A 5 15.36 -3.87 -8.84
N THR A 6 16.31 -4.38 -8.07
CA THR A 6 17.52 -5.01 -8.61
C THR A 6 17.61 -6.46 -8.15
N ASP A 7 17.84 -7.37 -9.08
CA ASP A 7 18.14 -8.78 -8.82
C ASP A 7 19.61 -9.02 -9.19
N THR A 8 20.41 -9.55 -8.27
CA THR A 8 21.86 -9.78 -8.44
C THR A 8 22.19 -11.14 -9.07
N GLY A 9 21.19 -11.91 -9.49
CA GLY A 9 21.40 -13.18 -10.19
C GLY A 9 22.12 -13.01 -11.54
N LYS A 10 22.93 -14.00 -11.94
CA LYS A 10 23.57 -14.08 -13.27
C LYS A 10 22.50 -14.25 -14.37
N ARG A 11 21.87 -13.16 -14.80
CA ARG A 11 20.91 -13.14 -15.90
C ARG A 11 21.38 -12.19 -16.99
N ASN A 12 21.58 -12.75 -18.18
CA ASN A 12 22.03 -12.02 -19.37
C ASN A 12 20.88 -11.74 -20.35
N LYS A 13 19.62 -11.79 -19.91
CA LYS A 13 18.44 -11.63 -20.77
C LYS A 13 17.35 -10.80 -20.10
N ALA A 14 16.71 -9.93 -20.89
CA ALA A 14 15.53 -9.18 -20.50
C ALA A 14 14.38 -10.11 -20.04
N LEU A 15 13.56 -9.63 -19.11
CA LEU A 15 12.39 -10.34 -18.61
C LEU A 15 11.27 -10.30 -19.65
N SER A 16 10.51 -11.39 -19.79
CA SER A 16 9.30 -11.41 -20.61
C SER A 16 8.16 -10.69 -19.89
N GLU A 17 7.17 -10.20 -20.66
CA GLU A 17 5.96 -9.54 -20.12
C GLU A 17 5.25 -10.41 -19.08
N ASN A 18 4.98 -11.68 -19.38
CA ASN A 18 4.37 -12.62 -18.41
C ASN A 18 5.14 -12.71 -17.08
N LYS A 19 6.47 -12.62 -17.14
CA LYS A 19 7.31 -12.66 -15.94
C LYS A 19 7.26 -11.33 -15.18
N LEU A 20 7.19 -10.20 -15.89
CA LEU A 20 6.97 -8.90 -15.28
C LEU A 20 5.60 -8.85 -14.57
N ASP A 21 4.53 -9.29 -15.22
CA ASP A 21 3.19 -9.34 -14.62
C ASP A 21 3.15 -10.22 -13.36
N THR A 22 3.87 -11.35 -13.39
CA THR A 22 4.01 -12.23 -12.22
C THR A 22 4.70 -11.50 -11.07
N ILE A 23 5.79 -10.77 -11.35
CA ILE A 23 6.52 -9.99 -10.34
C ILE A 23 5.64 -8.85 -9.81
N GLU A 24 4.94 -8.13 -10.68
CA GLU A 24 4.00 -7.06 -10.31
C GLU A 24 2.94 -7.57 -9.34
N LYS A 25 2.34 -8.73 -9.64
CA LYS A 25 1.34 -9.36 -8.78
C LYS A 25 1.93 -9.77 -7.44
N MET A 26 3.07 -10.48 -7.45
CA MET A 26 3.73 -10.95 -6.22
C MET A 26 4.09 -9.79 -5.30
N LEU A 27 4.64 -8.71 -5.85
CA LEU A 27 5.01 -7.53 -5.07
C LEU A 27 3.79 -6.75 -4.58
N SER A 28 2.75 -6.63 -5.41
CA SER A 28 1.48 -6.01 -4.99
C SER A 28 0.89 -6.78 -3.82
N ASP A 29 0.81 -8.11 -3.89
CA ASP A 29 0.28 -8.96 -2.83
C ASP A 29 1.10 -8.80 -1.53
N GLU A 30 2.43 -8.79 -1.62
CA GLU A 30 3.31 -8.63 -0.46
C GLU A 30 3.20 -7.23 0.18
N LEU A 31 3.20 -6.17 -0.63
CA LEU A 31 3.05 -4.80 -0.14
C LEU A 31 1.69 -4.60 0.53
N ASN A 32 0.61 -5.19 -0.01
CA ASN A 32 -0.71 -5.13 0.62
C ASN A 32 -0.73 -5.82 1.98
N LYS A 33 -0.04 -6.97 2.14
CA LYS A 33 0.09 -7.64 3.45
C LYS A 33 0.84 -6.76 4.44
N GLN A 34 1.98 -6.19 4.04
CA GLN A 34 2.76 -5.32 4.90
C GLN A 34 1.98 -4.07 5.30
N ALA A 35 1.31 -3.42 4.35
CA ALA A 35 0.45 -2.27 4.61
C ALA A 35 -0.67 -2.61 5.61
N LEU A 36 -1.30 -3.78 5.49
CA LEU A 36 -2.34 -4.21 6.42
C LEU A 36 -1.78 -4.36 7.84
N VAL A 37 -0.61 -4.99 8.00
CA VAL A 37 0.06 -5.14 9.29
C VAL A 37 0.44 -3.77 9.89
N THR A 38 0.96 -2.86 9.06
CA THR A 38 1.28 -1.49 9.48
C THR A 38 0.03 -0.74 9.94
N ILE A 39 -1.06 -0.79 9.19
CA ILE A 39 -2.33 -0.16 9.54
C ILE A 39 -2.89 -0.74 10.84
N GLN A 40 -2.87 -2.06 11.01
CA GLN A 40 -3.29 -2.70 12.26
C GLN A 40 -2.46 -2.23 13.46
N THR A 41 -1.16 -1.99 13.26
CA THR A 41 -0.29 -1.45 14.31
C THR A 41 -0.67 0.00 14.66
N LEU A 42 -0.94 0.82 13.65
CA LEU A 42 -1.43 2.19 13.83
C LEU A 42 -2.79 2.23 14.55
N GLN A 43 -3.73 1.34 14.19
CA GLN A 43 -5.03 1.21 14.84
C GLN A 43 -4.90 0.77 16.30
N LYS A 44 -4.03 -0.20 16.61
CA LYS A 44 -3.74 -0.63 18.01
C LYS A 44 -3.15 0.51 18.85
N ALA A 45 -2.32 1.35 18.25
CA ALA A 45 -1.79 2.55 18.90
C ALA A 45 -2.77 3.73 18.94
N ASN A 46 -3.97 3.59 18.35
CA ASN A 46 -4.94 4.65 18.13
C ASN A 46 -4.31 5.91 17.50
N CYS A 47 -3.43 5.68 16.52
CA CYS A 47 -2.66 6.70 15.83
C CYS A 47 -3.13 6.84 14.39
N ASP A 48 -3.81 7.94 14.06
CA ASP A 48 -4.25 8.27 12.69
C ASP A 48 -3.14 8.97 11.91
N PHE A 49 -2.03 8.26 11.67
CA PHE A 49 -0.89 8.78 10.92
C PHE A 49 -1.23 9.05 9.44
N LEU A 50 -2.15 8.26 8.87
CA LEU A 50 -2.57 8.40 7.48
C LEU A 50 -3.57 9.55 7.26
N GLY A 51 -4.08 10.17 8.33
CA GLY A 51 -4.93 11.34 8.28
C GLY A 51 -6.36 11.06 7.80
N LEU A 52 -6.89 9.86 8.05
CA LEU A 52 -8.22 9.45 7.59
C LEU A 52 -9.35 10.30 8.19
N ALA A 53 -9.18 10.86 9.39
CA ALA A 53 -10.11 11.82 9.97
C ALA A 53 -10.36 13.01 9.04
N ARG A 54 -9.30 13.51 8.40
CA ARG A 54 -9.39 14.69 7.53
C ARG A 54 -10.23 14.41 6.29
N GLU A 55 -10.06 13.22 5.71
CA GLU A 55 -10.84 12.78 4.55
C GLU A 55 -12.33 12.66 4.91
N ILE A 56 -12.65 12.04 6.05
CA ILE A 56 -14.04 11.91 6.51
C ILE A 56 -14.65 13.28 6.83
N HIS A 57 -13.91 14.16 7.51
CA HIS A 57 -14.36 15.53 7.76
C HIS A 57 -14.66 16.29 6.45
N GLY A 58 -13.82 16.12 5.42
CA GLY A 58 -13.95 16.81 4.14
C GLY A 58 -15.12 16.32 3.28
N TYR A 59 -15.34 15.01 3.22
CA TYR A 59 -16.31 14.39 2.30
C TYR A 59 -17.59 13.89 2.97
N HIS A 60 -17.57 13.67 4.29
CA HIS A 60 -18.65 13.07 5.08
C HIS A 60 -18.90 13.86 6.37
N TYR A 61 -19.08 15.17 6.24
CA TYR A 61 -19.18 16.09 7.39
C TYR A 61 -20.34 15.76 8.34
N LYS A 62 -21.47 15.30 7.82
CA LYS A 62 -22.65 14.96 8.65
C LYS A 62 -22.33 13.80 9.59
N GLU A 63 -21.68 12.76 9.05
CA GLU A 63 -21.22 11.58 9.76
C GLU A 63 -20.11 11.96 10.74
N TRP A 64 -19.14 12.78 10.32
CA TRP A 64 -18.07 13.29 11.17
C TRP A 64 -18.60 13.98 12.43
N ASN A 65 -19.61 14.84 12.28
CA ASN A 65 -20.15 15.65 13.38
C ASN A 65 -20.83 14.80 14.48
N GLN A 66 -21.15 13.54 14.19
CA GLN A 66 -21.75 12.59 15.13
C GLN A 66 -20.74 11.56 15.64
N MET A 67 -19.49 11.61 15.18
CA MET A 67 -18.48 10.58 15.40
C MET A 67 -17.49 10.98 16.50
N ASN A 68 -17.20 10.05 17.41
CA ASN A 68 -15.99 10.15 18.23
C ASN A 68 -14.83 9.44 17.52
N TRP A 69 -14.01 10.21 16.79
CA TRP A 69 -12.93 9.65 15.98
C TRP A 69 -11.99 8.74 16.77
N ARG A 70 -11.69 9.11 18.02
CA ARG A 70 -10.77 8.35 18.88
C ARG A 70 -11.31 6.98 19.28
N GLU A 71 -12.63 6.81 19.27
CA GLU A 71 -13.30 5.53 19.54
C GLU A 71 -13.55 4.72 18.27
N GLU A 72 -13.82 5.39 17.15
CA GLU A 72 -14.18 4.74 15.88
C GLU A 72 -12.96 4.32 15.06
N TYR A 73 -11.88 5.11 15.03
CA TYR A 73 -10.69 4.82 14.24
C TYR A 73 -10.11 3.41 14.46
N PRO A 74 -9.93 2.92 15.71
CA PRO A 74 -9.41 1.58 15.95
C PRO A 74 -10.33 0.44 15.46
N LYS A 75 -11.61 0.73 15.20
CA LYS A 75 -12.63 -0.24 14.78
C LYS A 75 -12.84 -0.28 13.26
N LEU A 76 -12.25 0.67 12.51
CA LEU A 76 -12.42 0.75 11.06
C LEU A 76 -11.94 -0.53 10.37
N ASN A 77 -12.71 -1.01 9.41
CA ASN A 77 -12.29 -2.08 8.52
C ASN A 77 -11.51 -1.49 7.34
N ILE A 78 -10.19 -1.40 7.48
CA ILE A 78 -9.31 -0.80 6.47
C ILE A 78 -8.70 -1.91 5.62
N ARG A 79 -8.91 -1.82 4.30
CA ARG A 79 -8.30 -2.71 3.30
C ARG A 79 -7.36 -1.89 2.40
N PRO A 80 -6.03 -2.04 2.53
CA PRO A 80 -5.10 -1.42 1.59
C PRO A 80 -5.26 -2.04 0.19
N GLU A 81 -5.07 -1.22 -0.84
CA GLU A 81 -5.03 -1.65 -2.25
C GLU A 81 -3.85 -0.97 -2.96
N ILE A 82 -2.68 -1.61 -2.87
CA ILE A 82 -1.46 -1.20 -3.54
C ILE A 82 -1.37 -1.94 -4.87
N LYS A 83 -1.26 -1.18 -5.96
CA LYS A 83 -1.03 -1.69 -7.32
C LYS A 83 0.36 -1.29 -7.78
N LEU A 84 1.10 -2.25 -8.34
CA LEU A 84 2.43 -2.01 -8.90
C LEU A 84 2.41 -2.17 -10.41
N LYS A 85 3.09 -1.26 -11.11
CA LYS A 85 3.41 -1.40 -12.54
C LYS A 85 4.90 -1.15 -12.75
N ILE A 86 5.58 -2.08 -13.40
CA ILE A 86 6.96 -1.95 -13.83
C ILE A 86 6.95 -1.14 -15.12
N LEU A 87 7.47 0.09 -15.06
CA LEU A 87 7.51 0.99 -16.21
C LEU A 87 8.65 0.65 -17.17
N ASN A 88 9.74 0.07 -16.66
CA ASN A 88 10.89 -0.32 -17.45
C ASN A 88 11.59 -1.52 -16.80
N SER A 89 12.16 -2.40 -17.63
CA SER A 89 13.01 -3.50 -17.18
C SER A 89 14.24 -3.61 -18.07
N GLY A 90 15.39 -3.84 -17.48
CA GLY A 90 16.66 -3.93 -18.20
C GLY A 90 17.71 -4.68 -17.39
N VAL A 91 18.86 -4.94 -18.02
CA VAL A 91 20.05 -5.44 -17.33
C VAL A 91 20.88 -4.23 -16.93
N MET A 92 21.26 -4.14 -15.65
CA MET A 92 22.22 -3.15 -15.19
C MET A 92 23.62 -3.69 -15.54
N LEU A 93 24.28 -3.04 -16.50
CA LEU A 93 25.63 -3.37 -16.97
C LEU A 93 26.69 -2.67 -16.12
#